data_AF-A0A2R6MSU1-F1
#
_entry.id   AF-A0A2R6MSU1-F1
#
_cell.length_a   1.000
_cell.length_b   1.000
_cell.length_c   1.000
_cell.angle_alpha   90.00
_cell.angle_beta   90.00
_cell.angle_gamma   90.00
#
_symmetry.space_group_name_H-M   'P 1'
#
loop_
_entity.id
_entity.type
_entity.pdbx_description
1 polymer ?
#
loop_
_entity_poly.entity_id
_entity_poly.type
_entity_poly.pdbx_seq_one_letter_code
_entity_poly.pdbx_strand_id
1 'polypeptide(L)'
;MLRLLQIGGIPGGPELLIVLLLAVLLFGASKIPKLARAGGEAIGEFQKGREEVESELEEMRDQPTSTSTSGSGSSETAQGENEEFVDTEPVTADGEE
;
A
#
# COMPACT_ATOMS: atom_id res chain seq x y z
N MET A 1 46.06 -1.42 -18.42
CA MET A 1 45.73 -0.26 -17.59
C MET A 1 44.40 0.28 -18.10
N LEU A 2 43.29 -0.08 -17.46
CA LEU A 2 41.91 -0.01 -17.98
C LEU A 2 41.62 -1.00 -19.12
N ARG A 3 41.04 -2.15 -18.77
CA ARG A 3 40.24 -2.94 -19.72
C ARG A 3 38.97 -2.15 -20.02
N LEU A 4 39.12 -1.21 -20.96
CA LEU A 4 38.01 -0.69 -21.72
C LEU A 4 37.45 -1.85 -22.54
N LEU A 5 36.13 -2.04 -22.48
CA LEU A 5 35.38 -2.74 -23.51
C LEU A 5 35.48 -4.29 -23.50
N GLN A 6 35.07 -4.94 -22.40
CA GLN A 6 34.63 -6.34 -22.50
C GLN A 6 33.17 -6.36 -22.99
N ILE A 7 33.06 -6.26 -24.31
CA ILE A 7 31.90 -6.61 -25.14
C ILE A 7 31.29 -7.92 -24.64
N GLY A 8 30.20 -7.81 -23.88
CA GLY A 8 29.58 -8.96 -23.22
C GLY A 8 28.60 -8.58 -22.12
N GLY A 9 27.91 -7.45 -22.24
CA GLY A 9 26.65 -7.09 -21.56
C GLY A 9 26.62 -6.94 -20.03
N ILE A 10 27.46 -7.65 -19.26
CA ILE A 10 27.37 -7.69 -17.81
C ILE A 10 28.76 -7.40 -17.22
N PRO A 11 28.93 -6.29 -16.49
CA PRO A 11 30.14 -6.04 -15.72
C PRO A 11 30.35 -7.21 -14.74
N GLY A 12 31.59 -7.69 -14.64
CA GLY A 12 31.94 -8.72 -13.66
C GLY A 12 31.67 -8.27 -12.22
N GLY A 13 31.77 -9.21 -11.28
CA GLY A 13 31.55 -8.94 -9.85
C GLY A 13 32.31 -7.71 -9.32
N PRO A 14 33.62 -7.53 -9.64
CA PRO A 14 34.37 -6.35 -9.22
C PRO A 14 33.86 -5.03 -9.82
N GLU A 15 33.51 -5.00 -11.11
CA GLU A 15 32.99 -3.81 -11.76
C GLU A 15 31.62 -3.41 -11.20
N LEU A 16 30.75 -4.39 -10.90
CA LEU A 16 29.45 -4.13 -10.28
C LEU A 16 29.61 -3.57 -8.86
N LEU A 17 30.60 -4.03 -8.08
CA LEU A 17 30.91 -3.44 -6.78
C LEU A 17 31.36 -1.98 -6.88
N ILE A 18 32.12 -1.60 -7.91
CA ILE A 18 32.52 -0.21 -8.13
C ILE A 18 31.30 0.67 -8.47
N VAL A 19 30.42 0.19 -9.35
CA VAL A 19 29.18 0.90 -9.69
C VAL A 19 28.28 1.04 -8.47
N LEU A 20 28.13 -0.02 -7.67
CA LEU A 20 27.37 0.00 -6.43
C LEU A 20 27.96 1.01 -5.44
N LEU A 21 29.28 1.04 -5.30
CA LEU A 21 29.96 2.01 -4.44
C LEU A 21 29.68 3.45 -4.89
N LEU A 22 29.76 3.74 -6.19
CA LEU A 22 29.39 5.04 -6.74
C LEU A 22 27.92 5.37 -6.45
N ALA A 23 26.99 4.45 -6.71
CA ALA A 23 25.58 4.65 -6.40
C ALA A 23 25.36 4.95 -4.90
N VAL A 24 26.08 4.28 -4.01
CA VAL A 24 26.05 4.53 -2.57
C VAL A 24 26.64 5.90 -2.21
N LEU A 25 27.65 6.40 -2.92
CA LEU A 25 28.18 7.75 -2.70
C LEU A 25 27.19 8.83 -3.14
N LEU A 26 26.50 8.63 -4.27
CA LEU A 26 25.53 9.59 -4.80
C LEU A 26 24.24 9.63 -3.97
N PHE A 27 23.69 8.45 -3.68
CA PHE A 27 22.39 8.32 -3.00
C PHE A 27 22.52 8.13 -1.49
N GLY A 28 23.65 7.67 -0.98
CA GLY A 28 23.87 7.32 0.42
C GLY A 28 23.54 5.85 0.73
N ALA A 29 24.31 5.24 1.63
CA ALA A 29 24.17 3.83 2.03
C ALA A 29 22.79 3.50 2.63
N SER A 30 22.08 4.49 3.15
CA SER A 30 20.77 4.32 3.78
C SER A 30 19.59 4.47 2.83
N LYS A 31 19.75 5.12 1.66
CA LYS A 31 18.62 5.39 0.75
C LYS A 31 18.23 4.17 -0.07
N ILE A 32 19.19 3.44 -0.63
CA ILE A 32 18.92 2.24 -1.44
C ILE A 32 18.15 1.18 -0.62
N PRO A 33 18.56 0.80 0.61
CA PRO A 33 17.83 -0.18 1.41
C PRO A 33 16.45 0.34 1.86
N LYS A 34 16.34 1.64 2.17
CA LYS A 34 15.06 2.23 2.59
C LYS A 34 14.03 2.23 1.46
N LEU A 35 14.45 2.57 0.24
CA LEU A 35 13.60 2.52 -0.95
C LEU A 35 13.22 1.08 -1.30
N ALA A 36 14.16 0.14 -1.20
CA ALA A 36 13.88 -1.28 -1.43
C ALA A 36 12.86 -1.84 -0.43
N ARG A 37 12.96 -1.47 0.86
CA ARG A 37 11.99 -1.87 1.88
C ARG A 37 10.60 -1.30 1.61
N ALA A 38 10.48 0.01 1.46
CA ALA A 38 9.19 0.66 1.21
C ALA A 38 8.54 0.19 -0.11
N GLY A 39 9.34 0.01 -1.16
CA GLY A 39 8.87 -0.56 -2.43
C GLY A 39 8.46 -2.02 -2.31
N GLY A 40 9.22 -2.81 -1.54
CA GLY A 40 8.90 -4.22 -1.26
C GLY A 40 7.62 -4.39 -0.45
N GLU A 41 7.42 -3.56 0.56
CA GLU A 41 6.18 -3.50 1.35
C GLU A 41 4.99 -3.14 0.46
N ALA A 42 5.12 -2.11 -0.38
CA ALA A 42 4.05 -1.70 -1.30
C ALA A 42 3.71 -2.81 -2.32
N ILE A 43 4.71 -3.48 -2.89
CA ILE A 43 4.50 -4.60 -3.82
C ILE A 43 3.86 -5.79 -3.09
N GLY A 44 4.27 -6.06 -1.85
CA GLY A 44 3.73 -7.15 -1.04
C GLY A 44 2.24 -6.97 -0.72
N GLU A 45 1.86 -5.80 -0.19
CA GLU A 45 0.45 -5.49 0.10
C GLU A 45 -0.40 -5.43 -1.17
N PHE A 46 0.17 -4.91 -2.27
CA PHE A 46 -0.52 -4.94 -3.57
C PHE A 46 -0.78 -6.36 -4.05
N GLN A 47 0.18 -7.27 -3.90
CA GLN A 47 0.01 -8.64 -4.34
C GLN A 47 -1.03 -9.39 -3.49
N LYS A 48 -1.05 -9.15 -2.18
CA LYS A 48 -2.04 -9.68 -1.25
C LYS A 48 -3.46 -9.18 -1.57
N GLY A 49 -3.63 -7.87 -1.77
CA GLY A 49 -4.94 -7.31 -2.14
C GLY A 49 -5.45 -7.82 -3.50
N ARG A 50 -4.55 -8.11 -4.44
CA ARG A 50 -4.94 -8.74 -5.72
C ARG A 50 -5.44 -10.17 -5.54
N GLU A 51 -4.79 -10.95 -4.68
CA GLU A 51 -5.19 -12.33 -4.37
C GLU A 51 -6.53 -12.38 -3.65
N GLU A 52 -6.78 -11.47 -2.71
CA GLU A 52 -8.06 -11.33 -2.02
C GLU A 52 -9.21 -11.01 -2.99
N VAL A 53 -9.00 -10.04 -3.90
CA VAL A 53 -9.98 -9.70 -4.94
C VAL A 53 -10.23 -10.86 -5.91
N GLU A 54 -9.19 -11.61 -6.28
CA GLU A 54 -9.33 -12.79 -7.15
C GLU A 54 -10.14 -13.90 -6.46
N SER A 55 -9.87 -14.15 -5.16
CA SER A 55 -10.62 -15.10 -4.33
C SER A 55 -12.09 -14.69 -4.20
N GLU A 56 -12.38 -13.42 -3.91
CA GLU A 56 -13.76 -12.91 -3.83
C GLU A 56 -14.51 -13.08 -5.16
N LEU A 57 -13.85 -12.79 -6.28
CA LEU A 57 -14.44 -12.93 -7.61
C LEU A 57 -14.73 -14.41 -7.97
N GLU A 58 -13.86 -15.33 -7.54
CA GLU A 58 -14.07 -16.78 -7.73
C GLU A 58 -15.23 -17.29 -6.85
N GLU A 59 -15.29 -16.87 -5.59
CA GLU A 59 -16.38 -17.20 -4.67
C GLU A 59 -17.75 -16.67 -5.16
N MET A 60 -17.79 -15.47 -5.75
CA MET A 60 -18.99 -14.91 -6.37
C MET A 60 -19.42 -15.68 -7.62
N ARG A 61 -18.46 -16.24 -8.37
CA ARG A 61 -18.73 -17.00 -9.61
C ARG A 61 -19.28 -18.39 -9.32
N ASP A 62 -18.89 -19.00 -8.21
CA ASP A 62 -19.23 -20.37 -7.85
C ASP A 62 -20.50 -20.51 -6.97
N GLN A 63 -21.21 -19.41 -6.67
CA GLN A 63 -22.54 -19.48 -6.05
C GLN A 63 -23.66 -19.64 -7.11
N PRO A 64 -24.27 -20.84 -7.27
CA PRO A 64 -25.52 -20.97 -8.00
C PRO A 64 -26.66 -20.34 -7.19
N THR A 65 -27.40 -19.47 -7.86
CA THR A 65 -28.62 -18.81 -7.37
C THR A 65 -29.54 -19.77 -6.61
N SER A 66 -29.61 -19.62 -5.29
CA SER A 66 -30.69 -20.17 -4.46
C SER A 66 -30.90 -19.27 -3.25
N THR A 67 -31.71 -18.22 -3.42
CA THR A 67 -32.86 -17.89 -2.56
C THR A 67 -33.39 -16.51 -2.94
N SER A 68 -34.64 -16.49 -3.38
CA SER A 68 -35.45 -15.31 -3.64
C SER A 68 -35.68 -14.47 -2.37
N THR A 69 -35.63 -13.15 -2.54
CA THR A 69 -36.62 -12.17 -2.07
C THR A 69 -37.22 -12.36 -0.67
N SER A 70 -36.79 -11.51 0.27
CA SER A 70 -37.69 -10.84 1.21
C SER A 70 -37.59 -9.34 0.97
N GLY A 71 -38.65 -8.79 0.37
CA GLY A 71 -38.80 -7.35 0.19
C GLY A 71 -39.34 -6.67 1.44
N SER A 72 -38.93 -5.43 1.64
CA SER A 72 -39.69 -4.34 2.27
C SER A 72 -38.88 -3.08 1.96
N GLY A 73 -39.27 -2.19 1.07
CA GLY A 73 -40.55 -1.50 1.06
C GLY A 73 -40.34 -0.11 1.64
N SER A 74 -40.38 0.90 0.76
CA SER A 74 -40.81 2.29 1.02
C SER A 74 -39.79 3.41 0.78
N SER A 75 -40.13 4.19 -0.25
CA SER A 75 -40.19 5.65 -0.28
C SER A 75 -38.91 6.49 -0.30
N GLU A 76 -38.85 7.29 -1.36
CA GLU A 76 -38.13 8.56 -1.45
C GLU A 76 -38.23 9.40 -0.17
N THR A 77 -37.15 10.05 0.23
CA THR A 77 -37.13 11.44 0.72
C THR A 77 -35.71 11.98 0.62
N ALA A 78 -35.55 13.00 -0.21
CA ALA A 78 -34.40 13.90 -0.24
C ALA A 78 -34.37 14.81 1.00
N GLN A 79 -33.17 15.26 1.40
CA GLN A 79 -32.78 16.35 2.33
C GLN A 79 -31.77 15.80 3.35
N GLY A 80 -30.68 16.45 3.70
CA GLY A 80 -30.21 17.80 3.42
C GLY A 80 -28.88 17.99 4.16
N GLU A 81 -28.10 18.97 3.72
CA GLU A 81 -26.85 19.43 4.32
C GLU A 81 -27.06 19.95 5.76
N ASN A 82 -26.11 19.66 6.65
CA ASN A 82 -25.54 20.54 7.69
C ASN A 82 -24.66 19.67 8.61
N GLU A 83 -23.34 19.76 8.52
CA GLU A 83 -22.49 20.77 9.16
C GLU A 83 -22.39 20.56 10.68
N GLU A 84 -21.14 20.34 11.12
CA GLU A 84 -20.58 20.76 12.40
C GLU A 84 -20.83 19.88 13.65
N PHE A 85 -20.00 18.84 13.78
CA PHE A 85 -19.66 18.24 15.08
C PHE A 85 -18.59 19.10 15.74
N VAL A 86 -19.00 19.93 16.71
CA VAL A 86 -18.09 20.60 17.66
C VAL A 86 -18.56 20.25 19.06
N ASP A 87 -18.10 19.11 19.58
CA ASP A 87 -18.06 18.88 21.02
C ASP A 87 -16.73 19.46 21.54
N THR A 88 -16.70 20.78 21.69
CA THR A 88 -15.79 21.40 22.67
C THR A 88 -16.25 20.96 24.05
N GLU A 89 -15.54 20.02 24.67
CA GLU A 89 -15.66 19.83 26.11
C GLU A 89 -14.96 20.99 26.82
N PRO A 90 -15.67 21.67 27.73
CA PRO A 90 -14.94 22.06 28.93
C PRO A 90 -15.75 21.84 30.21
N VAL A 91 -14.96 21.87 31.29
CA VAL A 91 -15.36 22.12 32.68
C VAL A 91 -15.89 20.89 33.41
N THR A 92 -15.42 20.51 34.60
CA THR A 92 -14.24 20.77 35.46
C THR A 92 -14.56 20.00 36.76
N ALA A 93 -13.54 19.82 37.59
CA ALA A 93 -13.64 19.73 39.05
C ALA A 93 -14.23 18.43 39.63
N ASP A 94 -13.35 17.64 40.22
CA ASP A 94 -13.25 17.36 41.66
C ASP A 94 -12.19 16.25 41.78
N GLY A 95 -11.17 16.26 42.64
CA GLY A 95 -10.98 16.91 43.92
C GLY A 95 -10.12 15.91 44.71
N GLU A 96 -8.97 16.40 45.21
CA GLU A 96 -8.27 16.08 46.48
C GLU A 96 -8.37 14.62 47.00
N GLU A 97 -7.29 13.89 47.29
CA GLU A 97 -6.14 14.21 48.16
C GLU A 97 -4.84 13.52 47.74
#